data_AF-A0A7G6K424-F1
#
_entry.id   AF-A0A7G6K424-F1
#
_cell.length_a   1.000
_cell.length_b   1.000
_cell.length_c   1.000
_cell.angle_alpha   90.00
_cell.angle_beta   90.00
_cell.angle_gamma   90.00
#
_symmetry.space_group_name_H-M   'P 1'
#
loop_
_entity.id
_entity.type
_entity.pdbx_description
1 polymer ?
#
loop_
_entity_poly.entity_id
_entity_poly.type
_entity_poly.pdbx_seq_one_letter_code
_entity_poly.pdbx_strand_id
1 'polypeptide(L)'
;MTHKGDTPMTITPATHAISINPATGEQLSVQPWAGADDIENALQLAAAGFRDWRETNIDYRAEKLRDIGKALRARSEEMAQMITREMGKPIN
;
A
#
# COMPACT_ATOMS: atom_id res chain seq x y z
N MET A 1 -40.26 -2.11 -16.11
CA MET A 1 -39.64 -1.95 -14.77
C MET A 1 -38.21 -1.49 -15.01
N THR A 2 -37.99 -0.18 -14.91
CA THR A 2 -36.69 0.47 -15.10
C THR A 2 -35.94 0.49 -13.77
N HIS A 3 -34.87 -0.29 -13.65
CA HIS A 3 -33.95 -0.15 -12.52
C HIS A 3 -33.15 1.13 -12.70
N LYS A 4 -33.42 2.07 -11.79
CA LYS A 4 -32.79 3.37 -11.64
C LYS A 4 -31.48 3.16 -10.85
N GLY A 5 -30.33 3.55 -11.41
CA GLY A 5 -29.28 4.13 -10.57
C GLY A 5 -27.88 3.51 -10.52
N ASP A 6 -27.40 2.73 -11.50
CA ASP A 6 -25.95 2.47 -11.58
C ASP A 6 -25.27 3.66 -12.28
N THR A 7 -24.95 4.68 -11.48
CA THR A 7 -24.06 5.76 -11.90
C THR A 7 -22.68 5.12 -12.12
N PRO A 8 -22.03 5.29 -13.28
CA PRO A 8 -20.64 4.83 -13.41
C PRO A 8 -19.83 5.52 -12.31
N MET A 9 -19.22 4.74 -11.42
CA MET A 9 -18.37 5.30 -10.37
C MET A 9 -17.25 6.10 -11.04
N THR A 10 -17.38 7.42 -11.04
CA THR A 10 -16.36 8.30 -11.59
C THR A 10 -15.09 8.15 -10.75
N ILE A 11 -14.02 7.67 -11.39
CA ILE A 11 -12.70 7.63 -10.79
C ILE A 11 -12.23 9.07 -10.62
N THR A 12 -12.01 9.47 -9.37
CA THR A 12 -11.50 10.80 -9.01
C THR A 12 -10.51 10.67 -7.86
N PRO A 13 -9.63 11.66 -7.62
CA PRO A 13 -8.77 11.67 -6.44
C PRO A 13 -9.55 11.61 -5.11
N ALA A 14 -10.84 11.99 -5.10
CA ALA A 14 -11.69 11.91 -3.91
C ALA A 14 -12.15 10.46 -3.60
N THR A 15 -12.17 9.58 -4.59
CA THR A 15 -12.67 8.20 -4.46
C THR A 15 -11.57 7.15 -4.61
N HIS A 16 -10.46 7.49 -5.26
CA HIS A 16 -9.38 6.56 -5.58
C HIS A 16 -7.99 7.21 -5.39
N ALA A 17 -7.04 6.38 -4.99
CA ALA A 17 -5.61 6.61 -5.22
C ALA A 17 -5.32 6.41 -6.71
N ILE A 18 -4.71 7.41 -7.34
CA ILE A 18 -4.30 7.36 -8.75
C ILE A 18 -2.78 7.51 -8.80
N SER A 19 -2.08 6.47 -9.25
CA SER A 19 -0.62 6.49 -9.44
C SER A 19 -0.33 6.93 -10.87
N ILE A 20 0.49 7.97 -11.01
CA ILE A 20 0.84 8.58 -12.31
C ILE A 20 2.36 8.60 -12.43
N ASN A 21 2.88 8.25 -13.60
CA ASN A 21 4.27 8.47 -13.94
C ASN A 21 4.51 9.97 -14.21
N PRO A 22 5.29 10.68 -13.37
CA PRO A 22 5.45 12.12 -13.51
C PRO A 22 6.26 12.52 -14.75
N ALA A 23 7.06 11.60 -15.33
CA ALA A 23 7.87 11.89 -16.51
C ALA A 23 7.06 11.81 -17.83
N THR A 24 6.02 10.98 -17.86
CA THR A 24 5.24 10.71 -19.09
C THR A 24 3.77 11.14 -18.99
N GLY A 25 3.25 11.31 -17.78
CA GLY A 25 1.83 11.52 -17.51
C GLY A 25 0.98 10.24 -17.58
N GLU A 26 1.62 9.08 -17.77
CA GLU A 26 0.93 7.78 -17.84
C GLU A 26 0.32 7.38 -16.49
N GLN A 27 -0.93 6.91 -16.49
CA GLN A 27 -1.53 6.30 -15.30
C GLN A 27 -1.02 4.88 -15.11
N LEU A 28 -0.34 4.63 -13.99
CA LEU A 28 0.26 3.34 -13.64
C LEU A 28 -0.74 2.40 -12.93
N SER A 29 -1.53 2.94 -12.01
CA SER A 29 -2.50 2.17 -11.24
C SER A 29 -3.61 3.06 -10.69
N VAL A 30 -4.74 2.44 -10.36
CA VAL A 30 -5.87 3.09 -9.70
C VAL A 30 -6.48 2.14 -8.67
N GLN A 31 -6.64 2.60 -7.44
CA GLN A 31 -7.19 1.80 -6.34
C GLN A 31 -8.21 2.63 -5.54
N PRO A 32 -9.38 2.09 -5.17
CA PRO A 32 -10.32 2.81 -4.33
C PRO A 32 -9.70 3.09 -2.95
N TRP A 33 -10.11 4.20 -2.33
CA TRP A 33 -9.75 4.45 -0.93
C TRP A 33 -10.40 3.42 -0.01
N ALA A 34 -9.71 3.06 1.07
CA ALA A 34 -10.26 2.20 2.10
C ALA A 34 -11.51 2.83 2.73
N GLY A 35 -12.56 2.03 2.92
CA GLY A 35 -13.79 2.46 3.59
C GLY A 35 -13.63 2.51 5.11
N ALA A 36 -14.66 3.01 5.81
CA ALA A 36 -14.67 3.06 7.27
C ALA A 36 -14.51 1.66 7.89
N ASP A 37 -15.18 0.65 7.34
CA ASP A 37 -15.10 -0.73 7.83
C ASP A 37 -13.71 -1.34 7.59
N ASP A 38 -13.07 -1.06 6.46
CA ASP A 38 -11.69 -1.51 6.18
C ASP A 38 -10.70 -0.93 7.19
N ILE A 39 -10.86 0.35 7.52
CA ILE A 39 -10.04 1.05 8.50
C ILE A 39 -10.25 0.46 9.90
N GLU A 40 -11.51 0.28 10.31
CA GLU A 40 -11.84 -0.30 11.61
C GLU A 40 -11.27 -1.73 11.74
N ASN A 41 -11.43 -2.55 10.70
CA ASN A 41 -10.85 -3.88 10.65
C ASN A 41 -9.32 -3.86 10.76
N ALA A 42 -8.65 -2.96 10.03
CA ALA A 42 -7.20 -2.82 10.10
C ALA A 42 -6.72 -2.39 11.50
N LEU A 43 -7.44 -1.49 12.17
CA LEU A 43 -7.14 -1.06 13.53
C LEU A 43 -7.34 -2.19 14.55
N GLN A 44 -8.42 -2.96 14.44
CA GLN A 44 -8.66 -4.11 15.31
C GLN A 44 -7.60 -5.19 15.15
N LEU A 45 -7.20 -5.49 13.91
CA LEU A 45 -6.11 -6.43 13.61
C LEU A 45 -4.78 -5.95 14.17
N ALA A 46 -4.45 -4.67 14.00
CA ALA A 46 -3.22 -4.08 14.55
C ALA A 46 -3.21 -4.12 16.08
N ALA A 47 -4.33 -3.78 16.73
CA ALA A 47 -4.47 -3.83 18.18
C ALA A 47 -4.34 -5.27 18.71
N ALA A 48 -4.94 -6.24 18.02
CA ALA A 48 -4.82 -7.66 18.37
C ALA A 48 -3.38 -8.16 18.22
N GLY A 49 -2.76 -7.93 17.05
CA GLY A 49 -1.37 -8.31 16.80
C GLY A 49 -0.40 -7.66 17.78
N PHE A 50 -0.63 -6.40 18.16
CA PHE A 50 0.20 -5.71 19.14
C PHE A 50 0.16 -6.37 20.52
N ARG A 51 -1.00 -6.84 20.99
CA ARG A 51 -1.13 -7.49 22.31
C ARG A 51 -0.22 -8.71 22.44
N ASP A 52 -0.05 -9.47 21.37
CA ASP A 52 0.85 -10.64 21.37
C ASP A 52 2.31 -10.21 21.08
N TRP A 53 2.49 -9.27 20.15
CA TRP A 53 3.82 -8.82 19.72
C TRP A 53 4.61 -8.07 20.80
N ARG A 54 3.92 -7.36 21.71
CA ARG A 54 4.58 -6.62 22.80
C ARG A 54 5.30 -7.53 23.79
N GLU A 55 4.80 -8.75 24.00
CA GLU A 55 5.37 -9.76 24.91
C GLU A 55 6.45 -10.61 24.22
N THR A 56 6.65 -10.42 22.91
CA THR A 56 7.64 -11.18 22.14
C THR A 56 9.06 -10.74 22.49
N ASN A 57 9.96 -11.73 22.65
CA ASN A 57 11.37 -11.50 22.97
C ASN A 57 12.03 -10.53 21.96
N ILE A 58 12.80 -9.58 22.47
CA ILE A 58 13.53 -8.59 21.68
C ILE A 58 14.43 -9.21 20.60
N ASP A 59 15.08 -10.34 20.88
CA ASP A 59 15.98 -11.01 19.94
C ASP A 59 15.22 -11.52 18.72
N TYR A 60 14.03 -12.08 18.94
CA TYR A 60 13.14 -12.54 17.88
C TYR A 60 12.61 -11.36 17.06
N ARG A 61 12.20 -10.26 17.70
CA ARG A 61 11.77 -9.04 16.99
C ARG A 61 12.91 -8.46 16.12
N ALA A 62 14.13 -8.45 16.64
CA ALA A 62 15.31 -8.04 15.90
C ALA A 62 15.61 -8.96 14.71
N GLU A 63 15.38 -10.27 14.86
CA GLU A 63 15.48 -11.23 13.75
C GLU A 63 14.47 -10.93 12.66
N LYS A 64 13.21 -10.67 13.00
CA LYS A 64 12.18 -10.32 12.00
C LYS A 64 12.51 -9.02 11.26
N LEU A 65 13.10 -8.02 11.92
CA LEU A 65 13.60 -6.82 11.23
C LEU A 65 14.74 -7.14 10.26
N ARG A 66 15.66 -8.05 10.63
CA ARG A 66 16.71 -8.52 9.72
C ARG A 66 16.12 -9.25 8.51
N ASP A 67 15.10 -10.08 8.72
CA ASP A 67 14.40 -10.80 7.66
C ASP A 67 13.71 -9.84 6.67
N ILE A 68 13.04 -8.80 7.18
CA ILE A 68 12.49 -7.71 6.35
C ILE A 68 13.61 -7.07 5.52
N GLY A 69 14.73 -6.73 6.16
CA GLY A 69 15.88 -6.16 5.45
C GLY A 69 16.47 -7.07 4.38
N LYS A 70 16.47 -8.39 4.58
CA LYS A 70 16.90 -9.36 3.56
C LYS A 70 15.91 -9.38 2.39
N ALA A 71 14.61 -9.42 2.67
CA ALA A 71 13.57 -9.43 1.65
C ALA A 71 13.59 -8.14 0.79
N LEU A 72 13.75 -6.97 1.42
CA LEU A 72 13.88 -5.69 0.73
C LEU A 72 15.11 -5.66 -0.18
N ARG A 73 16.27 -6.13 0.29
CA ARG A 73 17.49 -6.21 -0.54
C ARG A 73 17.35 -7.18 -1.70
N ALA A 74 16.69 -8.32 -1.49
CA ALA A 74 16.45 -9.29 -2.54
C ALA A 74 15.56 -8.76 -3.68
N ARG A 75 14.76 -7.71 -3.41
CA ARG A 75 13.85 -7.07 -4.37
C ARG A 75 14.19 -5.61 -4.64
N SER A 76 15.42 -5.19 -4.34
CA SER A 76 15.79 -3.77 -4.38
C SER A 76 15.64 -3.15 -5.76
N GLU A 77 15.97 -3.90 -6.81
CA GLU A 77 15.84 -3.44 -8.20
C GLU A 77 14.38 -3.19 -8.58
N GLU A 78 13.50 -4.17 -8.31
CA GLU A 78 12.06 -4.05 -8.57
C GLU A 78 11.45 -2.86 -7.82
N MET A 79 11.83 -2.69 -6.54
CA MET A 79 11.37 -1.57 -5.72
C MET A 79 11.91 -0.23 -6.23
N ALA A 80 13.17 -0.16 -6.67
CA ALA A 80 13.75 1.05 -7.25
C ALA A 80 12.99 1.45 -8.52
N GLN A 81 12.73 0.50 -9.43
CA GLN A 81 11.95 0.72 -10.64
C GLN A 81 10.52 1.18 -10.37
N MET A 82 9.87 0.63 -9.34
CA MET A 82 8.55 1.11 -8.89
C MET A 82 8.64 2.57 -8.42
N ILE A 83 9.54 2.87 -7.48
CA ILE A 83 9.69 4.22 -6.91
C ILE A 83 10.02 5.24 -8.01
N THR A 84 10.88 4.89 -8.97
CA THR A 84 11.20 5.75 -10.11
C THR A 84 10.00 6.02 -10.98
N ARG A 85 9.21 5.00 -11.31
CA ARG A 85 8.01 5.17 -12.13
C ARG A 85 6.97 6.01 -11.43
N GLU A 86 6.72 5.80 -10.14
CA GLU A 86 5.65 6.52 -9.41
C GLU A 86 6.06 7.92 -8.95
N MET A 87 7.35 8.15 -8.66
CA MET A 87 7.82 9.38 -8.00
C MET A 87 8.84 10.16 -8.82
N GLY A 88 9.28 9.65 -9.98
CA GLY A 88 10.24 10.31 -10.87
C GLY A 88 11.68 10.36 -10.34
N LYS A 89 12.01 9.58 -9.30
CA LYS A 89 13.36 9.55 -8.73
C LYS A 89 14.31 8.79 -9.67
N PRO A 90 15.46 9.33 -10.08
CA PRO A 90 16.43 8.60 -10.91
C PRO A 90 16.96 7.35 -10.19
N ILE A 91 17.16 6.27 -10.94
CA ILE A 91 17.96 5.13 -10.49
C ILE A 91 19.40 5.43 -10.89
N ASN A 92 20.25 5.72 -9.91
CA ASN A 92 21.68 5.97 -10.11
C ASN A 92 22.48 4.83 -9.48
#